data_AF-A0A2V9IVY8-F1
#
_entry.id   AF-A0A2V9IVY8-F1
#
_cell.length_a   1.000
_cell.length_b   1.000
_cell.length_c   1.000
_cell.angle_alpha   90.00
_cell.angle_beta   90.00
_cell.angle_gamma   90.00
#
_symmetry.space_group_name_H-M   'P 1'
#
loop_
_entity.id
_entity.type
_entity.pdbx_description
1 polymer ?
#
loop_
_entity_poly.entity_id
_entity_poly.type
_entity_poly.pdbx_seq_one_letter_code
_entity_poly.pdbx_strand_id
1 'polypeptide(L)' 'MLLLRSESGEQFVLAKVSSVQSFYVGTSDDFDEEIKMTRANKNLMKFLDKRGEQPKKGELIPMKEVEKRLGLKKLGRDS' A
#
# COMPACT_ATOMS: atom_id res chain seq x y z
N MET A 1 -19.03 -3.25 -1.35
CA MET A 1 -18.05 -3.93 -0.48
C MET A 1 -18.67 -5.26 -0.11
N LEU A 2 -17.98 -6.37 -0.34
CA LEU A 2 -18.46 -7.71 -0.02
C LEU A 2 -17.53 -8.31 1.03
N LEU A 3 -18.10 -8.90 2.08
CA LEU A 3 -17.35 -9.64 3.10
C LEU A 3 -17.51 -11.12 2.82
N LEU A 4 -16.40 -11.80 2.52
CA LEU A 4 -16.36 -13.26 2.42
C LEU A 4 -15.82 -13.85 3.71
N ARG A 5 -16.34 -15.00 4.10
CA ARG A 5 -15.81 -15.78 5.22
C ARG A 5 -15.53 -17.20 4.74
N SER A 6 -14.33 -17.71 5.00
CA SER A 6 -13.99 -19.11 4.74
C SER A 6 -14.63 -20.04 5.77
N GLU A 7 -14.64 -21.34 5.48
CA GLU A 7 -15.04 -22.38 6.46
C GLU A 7 -14.09 -22.43 7.67
N SER A 8 -12.82 -22.05 7.49
CA SER A 8 -11.84 -21.88 8.56
C SER A 8 -12.06 -20.61 9.40
N GLY A 9 -13.01 -19.75 9.03
CA GLY A 9 -13.38 -18.54 9.77
C GLY A 9 -12.63 -17.27 9.36
N GLU A 10 -11.69 -17.36 8.41
CA GLU A 10 -10.96 -16.22 7.86
C GLU A 10 -11.91 -15.28 7.12
N GLN A 11 -11.69 -13.97 7.23
CA GLN A 11 -12.55 -12.95 6.64
C GLN A 11 -11.79 -12.15 5.58
N PHE A 12 -12.42 -11.96 4.43
CA PHE A 12 -11.87 -11.21 3.30
C PHE A 12 -12.81 -10.07 2.93
N VAL A 13 -12.25 -8.88 2.70
CA VAL A 13 -13.01 -7.72 2.23
C VAL A 13 -12.74 -7.54 0.74
N LEU A 14 -13.75 -7.78 -0.10
CA LEU A 14 -13.73 -7.36 -1.49
C LEU A 14 -14.27 -5.94 -1.62
N ALA A 15 -13.37 -5.00 -1.85
CA ALA A 15 -13.71 -3.67 -2.31
C ALA A 15 -13.70 -3.65 -3.85
N LYS A 16 -14.77 -3.14 -4.46
CA LYS A 16 -14.77 -2.87 -5.90
C LYS A 16 -13.86 -1.68 -6.14
N VAL A 17 -12.63 -1.94 -6.58
CA VAL A 17 -11.71 -0.89 -7.00
C VAL A 17 -12.10 -0.53 -8.43
N SER A 18 -12.67 0.66 -8.64
CA SER A 18 -13.18 1.13 -9.93
C SER A 18 -12.08 1.30 -10.99
N SER A 19 -10.81 1.29 -10.59
CA SER A 19 -9.64 1.38 -11.46
C SER A 19 -8.40 0.83 -10.75
N VAL A 20 -8.13 -0.47 -10.86
CA VAL A 20 -6.85 -1.05 -10.39
C VAL A 20 -5.81 -0.78 -11.48
N GLN A 21 -4.81 0.03 -11.16
CA GLN A 21 -3.59 0.15 -11.97
C GLN A 21 -2.51 -0.68 -11.29
N SER A 22 -2.18 -1.84 -11.84
CA SER A 22 -1.17 -2.76 -11.31
C SER A 22 0.14 -2.64 -12.09
N PHE A 23 1.26 -2.72 -11.38
CA PHE A 23 2.60 -2.79 -11.97
C PHE A 23 3.28 -4.06 -11.45
N TYR A 24 3.87 -4.84 -12.36
CA TYR A 24 4.65 -6.01 -11.98
C TYR A 24 6.02 -5.57 -11.45
N VAL A 25 6.37 -6.03 -10.25
CA VAL A 25 7.64 -5.72 -9.57
C VAL A 25 8.53 -6.95 -9.36
N GLY A 26 8.13 -8.11 -9.90
CA GLY A 26 8.84 -9.38 -9.74
C GLY A 26 8.13 -10.35 -8.79
N THR A 27 8.76 -11.50 -8.57
CA THR A 27 8.31 -12.57 -7.66
C THR A 27 9.40 -12.92 -6.64
N SER A 28 10.36 -12.03 -6.42
CA SER A 28 11.47 -12.27 -5.50
C SER A 28 11.04 -11.96 -4.07
N ASP A 29 11.36 -12.82 -3.12
CA ASP A 29 11.16 -12.56 -1.69
C ASP A 29 12.29 -11.69 -1.09
N ASP A 30 13.30 -11.32 -1.89
CA ASP A 30 14.37 -10.39 -1.49
C ASP A 30 13.93 -8.93 -1.74
N PHE A 31 13.73 -8.21 -0.64
CA PHE A 31 13.31 -6.81 -0.65
C PHE A 31 14.25 -5.89 -1.44
N ASP A 32 15.57 -6.12 -1.40
CA ASP A 32 16.52 -5.29 -2.14
C ASP A 32 16.42 -5.54 -3.65
N GLU A 33 16.08 -6.76 -4.05
CA GLU A 33 15.83 -7.13 -5.44
C GLU A 33 14.53 -6.53 -5.95
N GLU A 34 13.46 -6.59 -5.15
CA GLU A 34 12.18 -5.95 -5.44
C GLU A 34 12.33 -4.42 -5.62
N ILE A 35 13.12 -3.76 -4.76
CA ILE A 35 13.39 -2.32 -4.91
C ILE A 35 14.08 -2.01 -6.24
N LYS A 36 15.06 -2.84 -6.65
CA LYS A 36 15.76 -2.64 -7.93
C LYS A 36 14.81 -2.83 -9.10
N MET A 37 13.98 -3.87 -9.09
CA MET A 37 12.97 -4.12 -10.13
C MET A 37 11.93 -3.00 -10.19
N THR A 38 11.48 -2.53 -9.03
CA THR A 38 10.57 -1.38 -8.88
C THR A 38 11.15 -0.12 -9.50
N ARG A 39 12.42 0.20 -9.21
CA ARG A 39 13.11 1.36 -9.81
C ARG A 39 13.34 1.22 -11.31
N ALA A 40 13.57 0.01 -11.79
CA ALA A 40 13.71 -0.27 -13.22
C ALA A 40 12.38 -0.16 -13.98
N ASN A 41 11.24 -0.30 -13.29
CA ASN A 41 9.91 -0.21 -13.90
C ASN A 41 9.56 1.26 -14.24
N LYS A 42 9.95 1.69 -15.44
CA LYS A 42 9.70 3.06 -15.95
C LYS A 42 8.23 3.47 -15.92
N ASN A 43 7.30 2.54 -16.09
CA ASN A 43 5.87 2.84 -16.08
C ASN A 43 5.40 3.14 -14.66
N LEU A 44 5.86 2.37 -13.67
CA LEU A 44 5.61 2.62 -12.26
C LEU A 44 6.23 3.96 -11.82
N MET A 45 7.50 4.21 -12.15
CA MET A 45 8.17 5.46 -11.79
C MET A 45 7.44 6.68 -12.37
N LYS A 46 7.12 6.67 -13.67
CA LYS A 46 6.33 7.75 -14.30
C LYS A 46 4.95 7.94 -13.66
N PHE A 47 4.32 6.85 -13.23
CA PHE A 47 3.04 6.92 -12.53
C PHE A 47 3.18 7.59 -11.15
N LEU A 48 4.22 7.22 -10.38
CA LEU A 48 4.52 7.82 -9.08
C LEU A 48 4.90 9.30 -9.20
N ASP A 49 5.69 9.66 -10.21
CA ASP A 49 6.06 11.07 -10.49
C ASP A 49 4.81 11.91 -10.76
N LYS A 50 3.96 11.47 -11.71
CA LYS A 50 2.68 12.14 -12.01
C LYS A 50 1.76 12.24 -10.80
N ARG A 51 1.76 11.22 -9.94
CA ARG A 51 0.97 11.25 -8.69
C ARG A 51 1.54 12.23 -7.67
N GLY A 52 2.86 12.41 -7.63
CA GLY A 52 3.55 13.38 -6.78
C GLY A 52 3.33 14.83 -7.22
N GLU A 53 3.21 15.06 -8.53
CA GLU A 53 2.89 16.38 -9.12
C GLU A 53 1.43 16.81 -8.89
N GLN A 54 0.52 15.86 -8.65
CA GLN A 54 -0.86 16.20 -8.35
C GLN A 54 -0.94 16.91 -6.99
N PRO A 55 -1.66 18.06 -6.91
CA PRO A 55 -1.91 18.70 -5.62
C PRO A 55 -2.61 17.68 -4.74
N LYS A 56 -1.98 17.37 -3.60
CA LYS A 56 -2.51 16.40 -2.64
C LYS A 56 -3.94 16.81 -2.29
N LYS A 57 -4.93 16.13 -2.86
CA LYS A 57 -6.35 16.37 -2.58
C LYS A 57 -6.62 15.85 -1.18
N GLY A 58 -6.48 16.73 -0.20
CA GLY A 58 -6.70 16.45 1.22
C GLY A 58 -5.50 16.83 2.07
N GLU A 59 -5.80 17.29 3.28
CA GLU A 59 -4.82 17.46 4.34
C GLU A 59 -4.09 16.13 4.55
N LEU A 60 -2.76 16.14 4.47
CA LEU A 60 -1.97 14.97 4.84
C LEU A 60 -2.35 14.58 6.27
N ILE A 61 -2.85 13.35 6.45
CA ILE A 61 -3.21 12.87 7.78
C ILE A 61 -1.90 12.71 8.57
N PRO A 62 -1.75 13.37 9.74
CA PRO A 62 -0.56 13.22 10.56
C PRO A 62 -0.34 11.76 10.94
N MET A 63 0.93 11.33 11.03
CA MET A 63 1.28 9.92 11.33
C MET A 63 0.60 9.42 12.62
N LYS A 64 0.49 10.28 13.65
CA LYS A 64 -0.22 9.96 14.90
C LYS A 64 -1.69 9.57 14.68
N GLU A 65 -2.35 10.20 13.71
CA GLU A 65 -3.74 9.91 13.40
C GLU A 65 -3.87 8.63 12.57
N VAL A 66 -2.90 8.33 11.69
CA VAL A 66 -2.80 7.04 11.01
C VAL A 66 -2.63 5.90 12.01
N GLU A 67 -1.69 6.03 12.95
CA GLU A 67 -1.45 5.07 14.04
C GLU A 67 -2.73 4.79 14.82
N LYS A 68 -3.47 5.85 15.19
CA LYS A 68 -4.75 5.75 15.91
C LYS A 68 -5.82 5.03 15.10
N ARG A 69 -6.02 5.37 13.82
CA ARG A 69 -7.03 4.75 12.95
C ARG A 69 -6.75 3.28 12.69
N LEU A 70 -5.47 2.89 12.65
CA LEU A 70 -5.04 1.52 12.41
C LEU A 70 -4.86 0.70 13.70
N GLY A 71 -5.09 1.29 14.87
CA GLY A 71 -4.90 0.60 16.16
C GLY A 71 -3.44 0.20 16.43
N LEU A 72 -2.49 0.84 15.74
CA LEU A 72 -1.07 0.59 15.94
C LEU A 72 -0.64 1.28 17.24
N LYS A 73 -0.54 0.51 18.32
CA LYS A 73 0.24 0.96 19.48
C LYS A 73 1.66 1.16 18.98
N LYS A 74 2.28 2.31 19.31
CA LYS A 74 3.72 2.48 19.19
C LYS A 74 4.37 1.25 19.83
N LEU A 75 4.86 0.34 19.00
CA LEU A 75 5.94 -0.54 19.38
C LEU A 75 7.10 0.43 19.64
N GLY A 76 7.23 0.85 20.89
CA GLY A 76 8.45 1.49 21.34
C GLY A 76 9.57 0.57 20.93
N ARG A 77 10.48 1.07 20.10
CA ARG A 77 11.85 0.57 20.14
C ARG A 77 12.37 0.98 21.50
N ASP A 78 12.12 0.14 22.49
CA ASP A 78 13.08 -0.04 23.57
C ASP A 78 14.21 -0.87 22.97
N SER A 79 15.26 -0.19 22.53
CA SER A 79 16.67 -0.63 22.43
C SER A 79 17.45 0.38 21.61
#